data_AF-A0A5C7Z5E9-F1
#
_entry.id   AF-A0A5C7Z5E9-F1
#
_cell.length_a   1.000
_cell.length_b   1.000
_cell.length_c   1.000
_cell.angle_alpha   90.00
_cell.angle_beta   90.00
_cell.angle_gamma   90.00
#
_symmetry.space_group_name_H-M   'P 1'
#
loop_
_entity.id
_entity.type
_entity.pdbx_description
1 polymer ?
#
loop_
_entity_poly.entity_id
_entity_poly.type
_entity_poly.pdbx_seq_one_letter_code
_entity_poly.pdbx_strand_id
1 'polypeptide(L)'
;MNTSQNPQNSQRPWWSFGHVWLLIAGPAVVVVAGFFTYYLAVRSPDPVLPTQVPVKAESQGGGDISQAPAVQARNHAATGELPVQANKKP
;
A
#
# COMPACT_ATOMS: atom_id res chain seq x y z
N MET A 1 3.55 -16.05 -73.71
CA MET A 1 2.87 -15.06 -72.85
C MET A 1 3.44 -15.25 -71.46
N ASN A 2 4.32 -14.34 -71.05
CA ASN A 2 5.14 -14.51 -69.85
C ASN A 2 4.38 -13.86 -68.69
N THR A 3 3.83 -14.67 -67.80
CA THR A 3 3.14 -14.20 -66.59
C THR A 3 4.17 -13.69 -65.59
N SER A 4 4.26 -12.37 -65.46
CA SER A 4 4.98 -11.70 -64.38
C SER A 4 4.35 -12.07 -63.04
N GLN A 5 4.97 -13.00 -62.31
CA GLN A 5 4.60 -13.25 -60.92
C GLN A 5 5.06 -12.06 -60.08
N ASN A 6 4.12 -11.18 -59.75
CA ASN A 6 4.33 -10.18 -58.71
C ASN A 6 4.40 -10.94 -57.39
N PRO A 7 5.54 -10.95 -56.66
CA PRO A 7 5.57 -11.53 -55.33
C PRO A 7 4.64 -10.68 -54.47
N GLN A 8 3.41 -11.15 -54.32
CA GLN A 8 2.49 -10.69 -53.30
C GLN A 8 3.26 -10.77 -52.00
N ASN A 9 3.73 -9.62 -51.53
CA ASN A 9 4.35 -9.47 -50.23
C ASN A 9 3.24 -9.85 -49.25
N SER A 10 3.16 -11.13 -48.90
CA SER A 10 2.31 -11.66 -47.85
C SER A 10 2.87 -11.12 -46.54
N GLN A 11 2.60 -9.84 -46.29
CA GLN A 11 2.94 -9.13 -45.07
C GLN A 11 2.32 -9.94 -43.94
N ARG A 12 3.16 -10.50 -43.07
CA ARG A 12 2.68 -11.25 -41.91
C ARG A 12 1.85 -10.30 -41.04
N PRO A 13 0.78 -10.77 -40.41
CA PRO A 13 0.02 -9.95 -39.48
C PRO A 13 0.92 -9.38 -38.38
N TRP A 14 0.67 -8.14 -37.98
CA TRP A 14 1.51 -7.39 -37.04
C TRP A 14 1.69 -8.10 -35.67
N TRP A 15 0.69 -8.86 -35.21
CA TRP A 15 0.77 -9.64 -33.97
C TRP A 15 1.77 -10.81 -34.01
N SER A 16 2.24 -11.20 -35.21
CA SER A 16 3.23 -12.28 -35.38
C SER A 16 4.65 -11.82 -35.03
N PHE A 17 4.91 -10.51 -34.95
CA PHE A 17 6.24 -9.99 -34.66
C PHE A 17 6.47 -9.91 -33.13
N GLY A 18 7.53 -10.54 -32.64
CA GLY A 18 7.85 -10.56 -31.20
C GLY A 18 8.05 -9.16 -30.58
N HIS A 19 8.57 -8.20 -31.34
CA HIS A 19 8.77 -6.82 -30.88
C HIS A 19 7.46 -6.12 -30.49
N VAL A 20 6.34 -6.46 -31.14
CA VAL A 20 5.02 -5.92 -30.78
C VAL A 20 4.66 -6.31 -29.35
N TRP A 21 4.95 -7.55 -28.97
CA TRP A 21 4.74 -8.02 -27.60
C TRP A 21 5.67 -7.35 -26.60
N LEU A 22 6.90 -6.98 -26.99
CA LEU A 22 7.80 -6.23 -26.11
C LEU A 22 7.25 -4.84 -25.76
N LEU A 23 6.61 -4.15 -26.71
CA LEU A 23 5.94 -2.88 -26.43
C LEU A 23 4.68 -3.06 -25.57
N ILE A 24 3.88 -4.09 -25.85
CA ILE A 24 2.63 -4.34 -25.10
C ILE A 24 2.91 -4.85 -23.68
N ALA A 25 4.00 -5.61 -23.49
CA ALA A 25 4.37 -6.20 -22.22
C ALA A 25 4.61 -5.16 -21.13
N GLY A 26 5.23 -4.01 -21.46
CA GLY A 26 5.48 -2.94 -20.49
C GLY A 26 4.20 -2.46 -19.78
N PRO A 27 3.22 -1.91 -20.52
CA PRO A 27 1.93 -1.52 -19.95
C PRO A 27 1.15 -2.69 -19.32
N ALA A 28 1.19 -3.87 -19.95
CA ALA A 28 0.47 -5.04 -19.43
C ALA A 28 0.96 -5.46 -18.03
N VAL A 29 2.28 -5.44 -17.81
CA VAL A 29 2.88 -5.76 -16.50
C VAL A 29 2.43 -4.79 -15.42
N VAL A 30 2.38 -3.48 -15.73
CA VAL A 30 1.93 -2.45 -14.76
C VAL A 30 0.48 -2.68 -14.35
N VAL A 31 -0.40 -2.99 -15.31
CA VAL A 31 -1.81 -3.29 -15.03
C VAL A 31 -1.93 -4.51 -14.12
N VAL A 32 -1.22 -5.60 -14.43
CA VAL A 32 -1.19 -6.81 -13.60
C VAL A 32 -0.66 -6.51 -12.20
N ALA A 33 0.41 -5.73 -12.08
CA ALA A 33 0.96 -5.31 -10.78
C ALA A 33 -0.06 -4.51 -9.96
N GLY A 34 -0.80 -3.59 -10.59
CA GLY A 34 -1.85 -2.83 -9.92
C GLY A 34 -2.96 -3.72 -9.34
N PHE A 35 -3.44 -4.69 -10.13
CA PHE A 35 -4.41 -5.67 -9.65
C PHE A 35 -3.85 -6.55 -8.53
N PHE A 36 -2.58 -6.92 -8.61
CA PHE A 36 -1.92 -7.71 -7.57
C PHE A 36 -1.82 -6.95 -6.24
N THR A 37 -1.43 -5.68 -6.28
CA THR A 37 -1.42 -4.81 -5.09
C THR A 37 -2.83 -4.65 -4.52
N TYR A 38 -3.83 -4.42 -5.37
CA TYR A 38 -5.22 -4.36 -4.94
C TYR A 38 -5.68 -5.66 -4.25
N TYR A 39 -5.36 -6.80 -4.85
CA TYR A 39 -5.67 -8.11 -4.28
C TYR A 39 -5.05 -8.28 -2.89
N LEU A 40 -3.79 -7.89 -2.72
CA LEU A 40 -3.09 -7.98 -1.43
C LEU A 40 -3.74 -7.09 -0.37
N ALA A 41 -4.11 -5.86 -0.75
CA ALA A 41 -4.75 -4.90 0.13
C ALA A 41 -6.13 -5.37 0.63
N VAL A 42 -6.94 -5.97 -0.25
CA VAL A 42 -8.25 -6.52 0.12
C VAL A 42 -8.11 -7.79 0.97
N ARG A 43 -7.10 -8.62 0.68
CA ARG A 43 -6.93 -9.91 1.35
C ARG A 43 -6.34 -9.78 2.76
N SER A 44 -5.45 -8.83 2.97
CA SER A 44 -4.74 -8.62 4.23
C SER A 44 -4.85 -7.17 4.66
N PRO A 45 -6.04 -6.73 5.14
CA PRO A 45 -6.17 -5.41 5.72
C PRO A 45 -5.28 -5.31 6.97
N ASP A 46 -4.43 -4.29 7.03
CA ASP A 46 -3.59 -4.03 8.19
C ASP A 46 -4.48 -3.81 9.42
N PRO A 47 -4.39 -4.66 10.46
CA PRO A 47 -5.24 -4.54 11.63
C PRO A 47 -5.00 -3.19 12.31
N VAL A 48 -6.09 -2.44 12.50
CA VAL A 48 -6.02 -1.17 13.23
C VAL A 48 -5.52 -1.42 14.65
N LEU A 49 -4.44 -0.74 15.04
CA LEU A 49 -3.97 -0.78 16.41
C LEU A 49 -5.09 -0.20 17.30
N PRO A 50 -5.52 -0.91 18.35
CA PRO A 50 -6.48 -0.34 19.28
C PRO A 50 -5.86 0.91 19.91
N THR A 51 -6.47 2.07 19.68
CA THR A 51 -6.05 3.37 20.24
C THR A 51 -6.11 3.38 21.78
N GLN A 52 -6.81 2.39 22.34
CA GLN A 52 -6.95 2.18 23.77
C GLN A 52 -5.93 1.12 24.16
N VAL A 53 -4.70 1.54 24.46
CA VAL A 53 -3.87 0.73 25.34
C VAL A 53 -4.66 0.69 26.65
N PRO A 54 -5.19 -0.45 27.12
CA PRO A 54 -5.68 -0.50 28.48
C PRO A 54 -4.45 -0.26 29.34
N VAL A 55 -4.30 0.97 29.84
CA VAL A 55 -3.43 1.24 30.97
C VAL A 55 -4.03 0.38 32.06
N LYS A 56 -3.47 -0.83 32.21
CA LYS A 56 -3.68 -1.65 33.38
C LYS A 56 -3.07 -0.79 34.47
N ALA A 57 -3.93 -0.03 35.15
CA ALA A 57 -3.58 0.74 36.31
C ALA A 57 -3.27 -0.26 37.42
N GLU A 58 -2.14 -0.95 37.28
CA GLU A 58 -1.46 -1.56 38.39
C GLU A 58 -0.87 -0.39 39.16
N SER A 59 -1.73 0.12 40.03
CA SER A 59 -1.43 0.72 41.32
C SER A 59 0.06 0.79 41.65
N GLN A 60 0.50 2.00 41.96
CA GLN A 60 1.68 2.36 42.78
C GLN A 60 2.95 2.78 42.01
N GLY A 61 3.11 4.10 41.93
CA GLY A 61 4.41 4.76 42.05
C GLY A 61 5.17 5.01 40.74
N GLY A 62 5.06 6.24 40.22
CA GLY A 62 5.97 6.77 39.19
C GLY A 62 5.63 6.32 37.78
N GLY A 63 4.59 6.93 37.19
CA GLY A 63 4.17 6.64 35.81
C GLY A 63 5.26 6.97 34.79
N ASP A 64 5.84 5.93 34.21
CA ASP A 64 6.86 6.02 33.18
C ASP A 64 6.25 6.62 31.89
N ILE A 65 6.55 7.90 31.66
CA ILE A 65 6.27 8.68 30.43
C ILE A 65 6.68 7.96 29.13
N SER A 66 7.52 6.93 29.23
CA SER A 66 7.97 6.08 28.13
C SER A 66 6.87 5.23 27.48
N GLN A 67 5.69 5.10 28.09
CA GLN A 67 4.56 4.31 27.56
C GLN A 67 3.47 5.15 26.87
N ALA A 68 3.65 6.47 26.76
CA ALA A 68 2.69 7.34 26.07
C ALA A 68 2.77 7.15 24.53
N PRO A 69 1.64 7.19 23.79
CA PRO A 69 1.65 7.11 22.34
C PRO A 69 2.61 8.13 21.73
N ALA A 70 3.44 7.71 20.77
CA ALA A 70 4.53 8.53 20.24
C ALA A 70 4.09 9.92 19.75
N VAL A 71 2.85 10.05 19.25
CA VAL A 71 2.26 11.34 18.82
C VAL A 71 2.05 12.29 20.01
N GLN A 72 1.67 11.76 21.18
CA GLN A 72 1.43 12.53 22.40
C GLN A 72 2.72 12.75 23.21
N ALA A 73 3.73 11.91 23.04
CA ALA A 73 5.00 12.03 23.76
C ALA A 73 5.92 13.16 23.24
N ARG A 74 5.89 13.48 21.93
CA ARG A 74 6.88 14.38 21.30
C ARG A 74 6.92 15.81 21.85
N ASN A 75 5.80 16.31 22.40
CA ASN A 75 5.74 17.67 22.96
C ASN A 75 5.53 17.69 24.48
N HIS A 76 5.02 16.60 25.08
CA HIS A 76 4.74 16.54 26.51
C HIS A 76 5.94 16.09 27.36
N ALA A 77 7.00 15.55 26.74
CA ALA A 77 8.26 15.24 27.41
C ALA A 77 8.93 16.47 28.05
N ALA A 78 8.64 17.68 27.53
CA ALA A 78 9.19 18.93 28.05
C ALA A 78 8.37 19.55 29.21
N THR A 79 7.09 19.17 29.36
CA THR A 79 6.16 19.78 30.33
C THR A 79 5.86 18.86 31.52
N GLY A 80 6.08 17.54 31.39
CA GLY A 80 5.90 16.57 32.47
C GLY A 80 4.44 16.26 32.81
N GLU A 81 3.47 16.81 32.07
CA GLU A 81 2.04 16.59 32.29
C GLU A 81 1.31 16.16 31.00
N LEU A 82 0.54 15.07 31.11
CA LEU A 82 -0.39 14.60 30.08
C LEU A 82 -1.76 15.25 30.32
N PRO A 83 -2.53 15.59 29.26
CA PRO A 83 -3.87 16.14 29.43
C PRO A 83 -4.78 15.13 30.14
N VAL A 84 -5.50 15.61 31.16
CA VAL A 84 -6.55 14.84 31.85
C VAL A 84 -7.61 14.47 30.81
N GLN A 85 -7.83 13.17 30.62
CA GLN A 85 -8.90 12.63 29.78
C GLN A 85 -10.25 13.19 30.28
N ALA A 86 -10.75 14.23 29.63
CA ALA A 86 -12.01 14.85 29.99
C ALA A 86 -13.13 13.83 29.78
N ASN A 87 -13.77 13.51 30.90
CA ASN A 87 -14.73 12.45 31.09
C ASN A 87 -15.81 12.42 30.00
N LYS A 88 -16.03 11.24 29.43
CA LYS A 88 -17.07 10.92 28.46
C LYS A 88 -18.43 11.09 29.15
N LYS A 89 -19.20 12.13 28.80
CA LYS A 89 -20.61 12.25 29.24
C LYS A 89 -21.47 11.19 28.52
N PRO A 90 -22.57 10.72 29.16
CA PRO A 90 -23.31 9.53 28.75
C PRO A 90 -24.02 9.69 27.42
#